data_AF-A0A6N2TXF8-F1
#
_entry.id   AF-A0A6N2TXF8-F1
#
_cell.length_a   1.000
_cell.length_b   1.000
_cell.length_c   1.000
_cell.angle_alpha   90.00
_cell.angle_beta   90.00
_cell.angle_gamma   90.00
#
_symmetry.space_group_name_H-M   'P 1'
#
loop_
_entity.id
_entity.type
_entity.pdbx_description
1 polymer ?
#
loop_
_entity_poly.entity_id
_entity_poly.type
_entity_poly.pdbx_seq_one_letter_code
_entity_poly.pdbx_strand_id
1 'polypeptide(L)'
;MIAIIAEKPSVGQEIARVVGATEKKDGYITGNGYMVTWALGHLVSLALPGTYGYTRTTAEDLPMLPEPFRLVERQIRTDRGMVTDIAAGRQLKVIDGVFSECDSIIVATDAGREGELIFRWIYSHLGCTKPFKRLWFSSLTDEAIRKGMADLREGYEYDSLYAAADSRAKADWLVGMNASRALAAVSGSANNSIGRVQTPTLAMICARFKENRNFVSTPYWQLHITLKQGEAHRLFIHPEHFGDKKAAETAYGRIIPGSAVTITKVERGTVFQQAPLLYDLTSLQKDCNIHHDLTADKTLSIAQSLYEKKLVSYPRTGSRYIPEDIMANIPALLEKIIAMPLFREYGRTFDFSALNTRSVDTRK
;
A
#
# COMPACT_ATOMS: atom_id res chain seq x y z
N MET A 1 20.21 -12.45 -27.56
CA MET A 1 18.85 -12.50 -27.00
C MET A 1 18.77 -11.66 -25.73
N ILE A 2 17.66 -10.95 -25.50
CA ILE A 2 17.46 -10.14 -24.28
C ILE A 2 16.42 -10.81 -23.39
N ALA A 3 16.73 -11.07 -22.13
CA ALA A 3 15.75 -11.57 -21.17
C ALA A 3 14.92 -10.41 -20.62
N ILE A 4 13.60 -10.58 -20.47
CA ILE A 4 12.76 -9.65 -19.71
C ILE A 4 12.18 -10.40 -18.53
N ILE A 5 12.34 -9.91 -17.30
CA ILE A 5 11.77 -10.53 -16.11
C ILE A 5 10.73 -9.61 -15.45
N ALA A 6 9.47 -10.07 -15.41
CA ALA A 6 8.39 -9.40 -14.69
C ALA A 6 8.19 -9.96 -13.27
N GLU A 7 7.41 -9.29 -12.43
CA GLU A 7 7.09 -9.79 -11.08
C GLU A 7 6.12 -10.98 -11.09
N LYS A 8 5.26 -11.05 -12.11
CA LYS A 8 4.15 -12.01 -12.19
C LYS A 8 3.78 -12.38 -13.63
N PRO A 9 3.11 -13.53 -13.84
CA PRO A 9 2.79 -14.02 -15.18
C PRO A 9 1.95 -13.07 -16.02
N SER A 10 0.95 -12.42 -15.43
CA SER A 10 0.04 -11.50 -16.16
C SER A 10 0.79 -10.31 -16.77
N VAL A 11 1.74 -9.73 -16.02
CA VAL A 11 2.58 -8.63 -16.50
C VAL A 11 3.56 -9.12 -17.56
N GLY A 12 4.20 -10.27 -17.34
CA GLY A 12 5.12 -10.87 -18.32
C GLY A 12 4.44 -11.17 -19.65
N GLN A 13 3.22 -11.71 -19.63
CA GLN A 13 2.43 -11.96 -20.85
C GLN A 13 2.09 -10.69 -21.62
N GLU A 14 1.74 -9.62 -20.90
CA GLU A 14 1.43 -8.33 -21.50
C GLU A 14 2.65 -7.71 -22.18
N ILE A 15 3.81 -7.75 -21.51
CA ILE A 15 5.07 -7.28 -22.07
C ILE A 15 5.46 -8.13 -23.29
N ALA A 16 5.36 -9.46 -23.20
CA ALA A 16 5.67 -10.38 -24.30
C ALA A 16 4.87 -10.02 -25.56
N ARG A 17 3.57 -9.74 -25.41
CA ARG A 17 2.71 -9.31 -26.50
C ARG A 17 3.18 -7.99 -27.12
N VAL A 18 3.54 -6.99 -26.31
CA VAL A 18 3.97 -5.67 -26.79
C VAL A 18 5.32 -5.74 -27.50
N VAL A 19 6.26 -6.56 -27.01
CA VAL A 19 7.60 -6.71 -27.61
C VAL A 19 7.63 -7.71 -28.77
N GLY A 20 6.51 -8.37 -29.08
CA GLY A 20 6.41 -9.32 -30.20
C GLY A 20 6.96 -10.72 -29.90
N ALA A 21 7.09 -11.10 -28.63
CA ALA A 21 7.40 -12.47 -28.23
C ALA A 21 6.11 -13.32 -28.24
N THR A 22 6.04 -14.31 -29.13
CA THR A 22 4.80 -15.07 -29.40
C THR A 22 4.90 -16.55 -29.09
N GLU A 23 6.10 -17.11 -29.05
CA GLU A 23 6.32 -18.54 -28.82
C GLU A 23 6.27 -18.85 -27.33
N LYS A 24 5.20 -19.50 -26.88
CA LYS A 24 5.02 -19.88 -25.47
C LYS A 24 5.87 -21.09 -25.12
N LYS A 25 6.59 -20.99 -24.01
CA LYS A 25 7.35 -22.08 -23.38
C LYS A 25 6.85 -22.28 -21.96
N ASP A 26 7.40 -23.28 -21.26
CA ASP A 26 7.07 -23.51 -19.86
C ASP A 26 7.73 -22.44 -18.98
N GLY A 27 6.92 -21.50 -18.48
CA GLY A 27 7.35 -20.44 -17.57
C GLY A 27 7.97 -19.19 -18.22
N TYR A 28 8.03 -19.10 -19.56
CA TYR A 28 8.45 -17.91 -20.30
C TYR A 28 7.88 -17.88 -21.74
N ILE A 29 8.02 -16.77 -22.44
CA ILE A 29 7.60 -16.58 -23.83
C ILE A 29 8.78 -16.01 -24.62
N THR A 30 9.07 -16.54 -25.80
CA THR A 30 10.20 -16.10 -26.64
C THR A 30 9.75 -15.60 -28.01
N GLY A 31 10.55 -14.74 -28.63
CA GLY A 31 10.31 -14.21 -29.97
C GLY A 31 10.78 -12.76 -30.11
N ASN A 32 10.97 -12.32 -31.36
CA ASN A 32 11.44 -10.98 -31.71
C ASN A 32 12.71 -10.52 -30.94
N GLY A 33 13.62 -11.45 -30.65
CA GLY A 33 14.86 -11.18 -29.92
C GLY A 33 14.74 -11.18 -28.39
N TYR A 34 13.55 -11.42 -27.83
CA TYR A 34 13.28 -11.40 -26.39
C TYR A 34 12.93 -12.77 -25.80
N MET A 35 13.31 -13.00 -24.54
CA MET A 35 12.85 -14.09 -23.68
C MET A 35 12.16 -13.50 -22.46
N VAL A 36 10.83 -13.44 -22.47
CA VAL A 36 10.03 -12.82 -21.41
C VAL A 36 9.60 -13.87 -20.39
N THR A 37 10.21 -13.81 -19.21
CA THR A 37 9.91 -14.65 -18.04
C THR A 37 9.32 -13.79 -16.91
N TRP A 38 8.99 -14.42 -15.79
CA TRP A 38 8.40 -13.75 -14.63
C TRP A 38 8.73 -14.47 -13.33
N ALA A 39 8.66 -13.73 -12.23
CA ALA A 39 8.60 -14.28 -10.89
C ALA A 39 7.17 -14.69 -10.51
N LEU A 40 6.98 -15.14 -9.28
CA LEU A 40 5.68 -15.41 -8.65
C LEU A 40 5.62 -14.67 -7.31
N GLY A 41 5.87 -13.36 -7.38
CA GLY A 41 6.33 -12.59 -6.23
C GLY A 41 7.72 -13.04 -5.79
N HIS A 42 8.01 -13.01 -4.49
CA HIS A 42 9.27 -13.54 -3.95
C HIS A 42 9.41 -15.03 -4.24
N LEU A 43 10.43 -15.41 -5.02
CA LEU A 43 10.83 -16.82 -5.25
C LEU A 43 11.94 -17.27 -4.28
N VAL A 44 12.58 -16.30 -3.64
CA VAL A 44 13.72 -16.46 -2.75
C VAL A 44 13.37 -15.78 -1.42
N SER A 45 13.92 -16.27 -0.32
CA SER A 45 13.73 -15.72 1.02
C SER A 45 15.01 -15.78 1.84
N LEU A 46 15.09 -14.96 2.90
CA LEU A 46 16.15 -15.10 3.90
C LEU A 46 16.03 -16.47 4.59
N ALA A 47 17.16 -17.16 4.74
CA ALA A 47 17.20 -18.47 5.38
C ALA A 47 16.68 -18.40 6.83
N LEU A 48 16.06 -19.48 7.28
CA LEU A 48 15.59 -19.60 8.66
C LEU A 48 16.77 -19.86 9.61
N PRO A 49 16.60 -19.60 10.92
CA PRO A 49 17.69 -19.76 11.89
C PRO A 49 18.35 -21.16 11.89
N GLY A 50 17.58 -22.21 11.60
CA GLY A 50 18.11 -23.58 11.51
C GLY A 50 19.21 -23.75 10.46
N THR A 51 19.18 -23.00 9.35
CA THR A 51 20.23 -23.01 8.32
C THR A 51 21.57 -22.48 8.82
N TYR A 52 21.55 -21.69 9.90
CA TYR A 52 22.75 -21.14 10.54
C TYR A 52 23.16 -21.91 11.81
N GLY A 53 22.47 -23.01 12.15
CA GLY A 53 22.75 -23.81 13.34
C GLY A 53 21.93 -23.45 14.58
N TYR A 54 21.09 -22.42 14.53
CA TYR A 54 20.21 -22.02 15.64
C TYR A 54 18.97 -22.93 15.72
N THR A 55 19.20 -24.17 16.14
CA THR A 55 18.21 -25.26 16.15
C THR A 55 17.30 -25.24 17.38
N ARG A 56 17.70 -24.57 18.46
CA ARG A 56 16.93 -24.52 19.70
C ARG A 56 16.35 -23.13 19.94
N THR A 57 15.35 -23.06 20.80
CA THR A 57 14.78 -21.80 21.29
C THR A 57 15.24 -21.63 22.73
N THR A 58 16.51 -21.27 22.92
CA THR A 58 17.09 -21.04 24.24
C THR A 58 17.72 -19.65 24.31
N ALA A 59 17.98 -19.17 25.54
CA ALA A 59 18.53 -17.84 25.74
C ALA A 59 19.96 -17.71 25.21
N GLU A 60 20.71 -18.81 25.17
CA GLU A 60 22.11 -18.84 24.73
C GLU A 60 22.27 -18.59 23.22
N ASP A 61 21.26 -18.95 22.42
CA ASP A 61 21.25 -18.72 20.98
C ASP A 61 20.86 -17.26 20.61
N LEU A 62 20.49 -16.43 21.61
CA LEU A 62 19.96 -15.09 21.39
C LEU A 62 20.98 -13.98 21.75
N PRO A 63 21.11 -12.93 20.92
CA PRO A 63 20.47 -12.76 19.62
C PRO A 63 21.18 -13.58 18.53
N MET A 64 20.39 -14.19 17.65
CA MET A 64 20.84 -14.78 16.38
C MET A 64 21.21 -13.66 15.42
N LEU A 65 22.49 -13.61 15.05
CA LEU A 65 23.09 -12.61 14.16
C LEU A 65 23.81 -13.34 13.01
N PRO A 66 23.10 -13.75 11.95
CA PRO A 66 23.71 -14.44 10.83
C PRO A 66 24.62 -13.51 10.03
N GLU A 67 25.84 -13.96 9.76
CA GLU A 67 26.81 -13.29 8.89
C GLU A 67 27.51 -14.35 8.01
N PRO A 68 27.31 -14.33 6.67
CA PRO A 68 26.36 -13.51 5.93
C PRO A 68 24.91 -14.01 6.05
N PHE A 69 23.95 -13.12 5.79
CA PHE A 69 22.58 -13.54 5.49
C PHE A 69 22.56 -14.38 4.20
N ARG A 70 21.99 -15.59 4.29
CA ARG A 70 21.84 -16.52 3.17
C ARG A 70 20.46 -16.40 2.55
N LEU A 71 20.42 -16.43 1.23
CA LEU A 71 19.20 -16.53 0.43
C LEU A 71 18.93 -17.99 0.08
N VAL A 72 17.72 -18.46 0.32
CA VAL A 72 17.24 -19.81 -0.02
C VAL A 72 15.98 -19.71 -0.85
N GLU A 73 15.67 -20.76 -1.62
CA GLU A 73 14.37 -20.88 -2.29
C GLU A 73 13.23 -20.65 -1.28
N ARG A 74 12.17 -19.97 -1.72
CA ARG A 74 11.01 -19.64 -0.88
C ARG A 74 10.54 -20.89 -0.13
N GLN A 75 10.39 -20.77 1.17
CA GLN A 75 9.82 -21.83 2.02
C GLN A 75 8.37 -21.50 2.37
N ILE A 76 7.52 -22.53 2.39
CA ILE A 76 6.11 -22.45 2.77
C ILE A 76 5.84 -23.30 4.00
N ARG A 77 4.92 -22.85 4.84
CA ARG A 77 4.48 -23.61 6.02
C ARG A 77 3.43 -24.63 5.63
N THR A 78 3.65 -25.87 6.05
CA THR A 78 2.71 -26.99 5.92
C THR A 78 2.45 -27.59 7.30
N ASP A 79 1.50 -28.52 7.39
CA ASP A 79 1.25 -29.29 8.62
C ASP A 79 2.48 -30.07 9.10
N ARG A 80 3.40 -30.38 8.19
CA ARG A 80 4.66 -31.09 8.46
C ARG A 80 5.84 -30.16 8.70
N GLY A 81 5.61 -28.85 8.78
CA GLY A 81 6.65 -27.83 8.98
C GLY A 81 6.95 -27.01 7.72
N MET A 82 8.09 -26.32 7.74
CA MET A 82 8.55 -25.48 6.61
C MET A 82 9.18 -26.37 5.54
N VAL A 83 8.72 -26.25 4.29
CA VAL A 83 9.25 -26.98 3.14
C VAL A 83 9.52 -26.01 1.98
N THR A 84 10.42 -26.38 1.07
CA THR A 84 10.65 -25.61 -0.16
C THR A 84 9.39 -25.57 -1.02
N ASP A 85 9.06 -24.39 -1.54
CA ASP A 85 7.96 -24.21 -2.47
C ASP A 85 8.33 -24.73 -3.86
N ILE A 86 7.71 -25.85 -4.24
CA ILE A 86 7.96 -26.52 -5.53
C ILE A 86 7.69 -25.58 -6.71
N ALA A 87 6.66 -24.74 -6.65
CA ALA A 87 6.33 -23.81 -7.72
C ALA A 87 7.41 -22.73 -7.83
N ALA A 88 7.94 -22.26 -6.69
CA ALA A 88 9.03 -21.29 -6.68
C ALA A 88 10.31 -21.89 -7.26
N GLY A 89 10.70 -23.09 -6.82
CA GLY A 89 11.90 -23.78 -7.30
C GLY A 89 11.83 -24.10 -8.81
N ARG A 90 10.66 -24.52 -9.33
CA ARG A 90 10.47 -24.72 -10.77
C ARG A 90 10.66 -23.42 -11.55
N GLN A 91 10.05 -22.32 -11.11
CA GLN A 91 10.17 -21.04 -11.81
C GLN A 91 11.60 -20.48 -11.73
N LEU A 92 12.31 -20.67 -10.61
CA LEU A 92 13.73 -20.30 -10.49
C LEU A 92 14.59 -21.02 -11.52
N LYS A 93 14.38 -22.32 -11.73
CA LYS A 93 15.09 -23.08 -12.77
C LYS A 93 14.81 -22.57 -14.18
N VAL A 94 13.56 -22.15 -14.45
CA VAL A 94 13.21 -21.52 -15.73
C VAL A 94 13.94 -20.19 -15.90
N ILE A 95 13.96 -19.35 -14.87
CA ILE A 95 14.66 -18.05 -14.90
C ILE A 95 16.17 -18.26 -15.10
N ASP A 96 16.76 -19.25 -14.43
CA ASP A 96 18.18 -19.59 -14.56
C ASP A 96 18.54 -20.00 -16.00
N GLY A 97 17.71 -20.83 -16.63
CA GLY A 97 17.86 -21.17 -18.06
C GLY A 97 17.76 -19.95 -18.97
N VAL A 98 16.74 -19.09 -18.76
CA VAL A 98 16.56 -17.86 -19.53
C VAL A 98 17.75 -16.90 -19.37
N PHE A 99 18.27 -16.74 -18.15
CA PHE A 99 19.43 -15.88 -17.88
C PHE A 99 20.72 -16.43 -18.49
N SER A 100 20.88 -17.75 -18.51
CA SER A 100 22.03 -18.41 -19.14
C SER A 100 22.06 -18.22 -20.66
N GLU A 101 20.91 -18.19 -21.32
CA GLU A 101 20.77 -18.05 -22.78
C GLU A 101 20.73 -16.58 -23.26
N CYS A 102 20.67 -15.61 -22.36
CA CYS A 102 20.59 -14.19 -22.71
C CYS A 102 21.94 -13.44 -22.65
N ASP A 103 22.02 -12.32 -23.36
CA ASP A 103 23.17 -11.42 -23.34
C ASP A 103 23.03 -10.33 -22.27
N SER A 104 21.79 -9.89 -22.04
CA SER A 104 21.43 -8.84 -21.07
C SER A 104 19.99 -9.03 -20.60
N ILE A 105 19.65 -8.38 -19.48
CA ILE A 105 18.35 -8.49 -18.82
C ILE A 105 17.66 -7.12 -18.79
N ILE A 106 16.37 -7.08 -19.09
CA ILE A 106 15.48 -5.97 -18.79
C ILE A 106 14.60 -6.40 -17.63
N VAL A 107 14.61 -5.61 -16.57
CA VAL A 107 13.88 -5.96 -15.36
C VAL A 107 12.62 -5.09 -15.27
N ALA A 108 11.47 -5.78 -15.30
CA ALA A 108 10.13 -5.23 -15.40
C ALA A 108 9.25 -5.64 -14.21
N THR A 109 9.86 -5.85 -13.03
CA THR A 109 9.14 -5.95 -11.76
C THR A 109 8.48 -4.62 -11.40
N ASP A 110 7.55 -4.63 -10.45
CA ASP A 110 6.82 -3.42 -10.06
C ASP A 110 7.76 -2.26 -9.66
N ALA A 111 7.37 -1.04 -10.02
CA ALA A 111 8.11 0.20 -9.79
C ALA A 111 8.13 0.60 -8.29
N GLY A 112 8.89 -0.12 -7.48
CA GLY A 112 9.02 0.11 -6.05
C GLY A 112 10.07 -0.76 -5.37
N ARG A 113 10.28 -0.50 -4.07
CA ARG A 113 11.27 -1.23 -3.24
C ARG A 113 11.14 -2.74 -3.31
N GLU A 114 9.92 -3.26 -3.20
CA GLU A 114 9.67 -4.70 -3.22
C GLU A 114 9.98 -5.31 -4.59
N GLY A 115 9.64 -4.63 -5.68
CA GLY A 115 9.98 -5.09 -7.03
C GLY A 115 11.50 -5.16 -7.25
N GLU A 116 12.25 -4.17 -6.77
CA GLU A 116 13.72 -4.24 -6.76
C GLU A 116 14.25 -5.44 -5.96
N LEU A 117 13.71 -5.66 -4.76
CA LEU A 117 14.11 -6.76 -3.90
C LEU A 117 13.88 -8.12 -4.56
N ILE A 118 12.69 -8.34 -5.14
CA ILE A 118 12.31 -9.59 -5.80
C ILE A 118 13.33 -9.96 -6.88
N PHE A 119 13.62 -9.04 -7.80
CA PHE A 119 14.58 -9.32 -8.86
C PHE A 119 15.99 -9.52 -8.31
N ARG A 120 16.47 -8.60 -7.45
CA ARG A 120 17.86 -8.61 -6.98
C ARG A 120 18.17 -9.84 -6.12
N TRP A 121 17.22 -10.34 -5.35
CA TRP A 121 17.37 -11.61 -4.63
C TRP A 121 17.43 -12.81 -5.56
N ILE A 122 16.59 -12.87 -6.61
CA ILE A 122 16.69 -13.92 -7.64
C ILE A 122 18.05 -13.85 -8.34
N TYR A 123 18.44 -12.66 -8.79
CA TYR A 123 19.70 -12.39 -9.48
C TYR A 123 20.91 -12.81 -8.63
N SER A 124 20.92 -12.45 -7.35
CA SER A 124 21.98 -12.82 -6.40
C SER A 124 21.97 -14.31 -6.06
N HIS A 125 20.79 -14.92 -5.87
CA HIS A 125 20.67 -16.33 -5.52
C HIS A 125 21.14 -17.25 -6.66
N LEU A 126 20.86 -16.87 -7.91
CA LEU A 126 21.33 -17.57 -9.10
C LEU A 126 22.80 -17.27 -9.45
N GLY A 127 23.46 -16.35 -8.74
CA GLY A 127 24.83 -15.93 -9.04
C GLY A 127 24.98 -15.28 -10.44
N CYS A 128 23.91 -14.68 -10.96
CA CYS A 128 23.91 -14.07 -12.28
C CYS A 128 24.80 -12.82 -12.32
N THR A 129 25.50 -12.61 -13.43
CA THR A 129 26.42 -11.47 -13.63
C THR A 129 26.11 -10.69 -14.91
N LYS A 130 25.02 -11.03 -15.60
CA LYS A 130 24.61 -10.39 -16.87
C LYS A 130 24.21 -8.93 -16.61
N PRO A 131 24.60 -7.98 -17.48
CA PRO A 131 24.18 -6.59 -17.33
C PRO A 131 22.66 -6.48 -17.43
N PHE A 132 22.06 -5.58 -16.65
CA PHE A 132 20.62 -5.37 -16.69
C PHE A 132 20.23 -3.89 -16.66
N LYS A 133 19.08 -3.59 -17.27
CA LYS A 133 18.43 -2.28 -17.26
C LYS A 133 17.05 -2.37 -16.62
N ARG A 134 16.53 -1.25 -16.12
CA ARG A 134 15.20 -1.12 -15.55
C ARG A 134 14.18 -0.55 -16.52
N LEU A 135 13.08 -1.31 -16.66
CA LEU A 135 11.86 -0.86 -17.28
C LEU A 135 10.94 -0.32 -16.16
N TRP A 136 10.91 1.00 -15.97
CA TRP A 136 10.20 1.66 -14.87
C TRP A 136 8.87 2.28 -15.34
N PHE A 137 7.75 1.60 -15.09
CA PHE A 137 6.42 2.09 -15.46
C PHE A 137 5.38 1.82 -14.36
N SER A 138 4.31 2.63 -14.36
CA SER A 138 3.18 2.54 -13.41
C SER A 138 1.85 2.14 -14.06
N SER A 139 1.86 1.84 -15.37
CA SER A 139 0.70 1.49 -16.20
C SER A 139 1.01 0.35 -17.16
N LEU A 140 0.10 -0.63 -17.27
CA LEU A 140 0.21 -1.80 -18.17
C LEU A 140 -0.37 -1.55 -19.57
N THR A 141 -0.61 -0.29 -19.93
CA THR A 141 -1.06 0.05 -21.29
C THR A 141 0.07 -0.15 -22.30
N ASP A 142 -0.28 -0.49 -23.54
CA ASP A 142 0.68 -0.74 -24.60
C ASP A 142 1.59 0.47 -24.85
N GLU A 143 1.03 1.68 -24.77
CA GLU A 143 1.77 2.94 -24.92
C GLU A 143 2.78 3.12 -23.79
N ALA A 144 2.38 2.90 -22.54
CA ALA A 144 3.28 3.00 -21.40
C ALA A 144 4.44 1.98 -21.48
N ILE A 145 4.17 0.74 -21.89
CA ILE A 145 5.20 -0.29 -22.07
C ILE A 145 6.15 0.11 -23.20
N ARG A 146 5.64 0.57 -24.35
CA ARG A 146 6.50 1.01 -25.48
C ARG A 146 7.36 2.22 -25.10
N LYS A 147 6.77 3.22 -24.44
CA LYS A 147 7.50 4.40 -23.94
C LYS A 147 8.59 3.98 -22.94
N GLY A 148 8.27 3.11 -21.99
CA GLY A 148 9.23 2.61 -21.01
C GLY A 148 10.35 1.77 -21.64
N MET A 149 10.05 0.98 -22.67
CA MET A 149 11.05 0.23 -23.42
C MET A 149 12.01 1.13 -24.22
N ALA A 150 11.57 2.33 -24.59
CA ALA A 150 12.42 3.34 -25.22
C ALA A 150 13.26 4.15 -24.21
N ASP A 151 12.81 4.29 -22.96
CA ASP A 151 13.51 5.00 -21.88
C ASP A 151 13.97 4.05 -20.76
N LEU A 152 14.73 3.02 -21.12
CA LEU A 152 15.30 2.08 -20.15
C LEU A 152 16.37 2.77 -19.29
N ARG A 153 16.26 2.56 -17.97
CA ARG A 153 17.18 3.12 -16.98
C ARG A 153 18.29 2.16 -16.62
N GLU A 154 19.43 2.66 -16.18
CA GLU A 154 20.53 1.81 -15.76
C GLU A 154 20.22 1.17 -14.40
N GLY A 155 20.63 -0.09 -14.23
CA GLY A 155 20.31 -0.84 -13.02
C GLY A 155 20.83 -0.20 -11.73
N TYR A 156 21.99 0.44 -11.79
CA TYR A 156 22.65 1.08 -10.63
C TYR A 156 21.88 2.30 -10.11
N GLU A 157 21.04 2.94 -10.93
CA GLU A 157 20.21 4.07 -10.50
C GLU A 157 19.25 3.68 -9.36
N TYR A 158 18.97 2.39 -9.22
CA TYR A 158 18.06 1.83 -8.21
C TYR A 158 18.78 1.09 -7.07
N ASP A 159 20.11 1.17 -6.97
CA ASP A 159 20.88 0.48 -5.94
C ASP A 159 20.48 0.92 -4.52
N SER A 160 20.25 2.21 -4.30
CA SER A 160 19.78 2.73 -3.00
C SER A 160 18.37 2.21 -2.66
N LEU A 161 17.52 2.03 -3.68
CA LEU A 161 16.15 1.53 -3.50
C LEU A 161 16.18 0.04 -3.11
N TYR A 162 17.02 -0.75 -3.77
CA TYR A 162 17.30 -2.13 -3.41
C TYR A 162 17.90 -2.24 -2.00
N ALA A 163 18.95 -1.47 -1.69
CA ALA A 163 19.61 -1.51 -0.39
C ALA A 163 18.64 -1.18 0.77
N ALA A 164 17.73 -0.23 0.56
CA ALA A 164 16.67 0.08 1.53
C ALA A 164 15.70 -1.10 1.73
N ALA A 165 15.33 -1.81 0.65
CA ALA A 165 14.44 -2.96 0.73
C ALA A 165 15.11 -4.16 1.42
N ASP A 166 16.36 -4.45 1.06
CA ASP A 166 17.14 -5.56 1.63
C ASP A 166 17.47 -5.32 3.11
N SER A 167 17.87 -4.09 3.47
CA SER A 167 18.08 -3.71 4.88
C SER A 167 16.80 -3.86 5.70
N ARG A 168 15.65 -3.47 5.14
CA ARG A 168 14.36 -3.66 5.82
C ARG A 168 14.06 -5.13 6.04
N ALA A 169 14.22 -5.98 5.02
CA ALA A 169 13.96 -7.41 5.13
C ALA A 169 14.85 -8.07 6.20
N LYS A 170 16.15 -7.72 6.23
CA LYS A 170 17.11 -8.18 7.24
C LYS A 170 16.76 -7.67 8.64
N ALA A 171 16.38 -6.41 8.78
CA ALA A 171 15.96 -5.83 10.06
C ALA A 171 14.67 -6.50 10.59
N ASP A 172 13.69 -6.73 9.73
CA ASP A 172 12.45 -7.42 10.10
C ASP A 172 12.71 -8.89 10.49
N TRP A 173 13.66 -9.56 9.82
CA TRP A 173 14.14 -10.89 10.22
C TRP A 173 14.80 -10.86 11.60
N LEU A 174 15.74 -9.94 11.83
CA LEU A 174 16.47 -9.83 13.10
C LEU A 174 15.53 -9.57 14.27
N VAL A 175 14.64 -8.57 14.15
CA VAL A 175 13.69 -8.25 15.22
C VAL A 175 12.68 -9.38 15.39
N GLY A 176 12.10 -9.87 14.29
CA GLY A 176 11.03 -10.86 14.33
C GLY A 176 11.49 -12.21 14.90
N MET A 177 12.60 -12.75 14.38
CA MET A 177 13.11 -14.05 14.79
C MET A 177 13.63 -14.02 16.23
N ASN A 178 14.41 -13.00 16.60
CA ASN A 178 14.96 -12.91 17.95
C ASN A 178 13.89 -12.64 19.01
N ALA A 179 13.04 -11.63 18.80
CA ALA A 179 12.07 -11.26 19.82
C ALA A 179 10.98 -12.34 20.00
N SER A 180 10.52 -12.97 18.91
CA SER A 180 9.54 -14.07 19.03
C SER A 180 10.12 -15.27 19.77
N ARG A 181 11.38 -15.65 19.49
CA ARG A 181 12.07 -16.73 20.23
C ARG A 181 12.33 -16.37 21.69
N ALA A 182 12.73 -15.15 21.98
CA ALA A 182 12.89 -14.67 23.36
C ALA A 182 11.57 -14.77 24.15
N LEU A 183 10.46 -14.32 23.54
CA LEU A 183 9.14 -14.43 24.16
C LEU A 183 8.72 -15.89 24.34
N ALA A 184 8.97 -16.75 23.35
CA ALA A 184 8.67 -18.18 23.47
C ALA A 184 9.47 -18.84 24.61
N ALA A 185 10.76 -18.52 24.76
CA ALA A 185 11.61 -19.04 25.83
C ALA A 185 11.12 -18.63 27.23
N VAL A 186 10.64 -17.39 27.40
CA VAL A 186 10.15 -16.89 28.70
C VAL A 186 8.71 -17.34 28.98
N SER A 187 7.84 -17.36 27.96
CA SER A 187 6.42 -17.68 28.14
C SER A 187 6.09 -19.17 28.09
N GLY A 188 7.01 -20.01 27.59
CA GLY A 188 6.76 -21.41 27.31
C GLY A 188 5.79 -21.67 26.13
N SER A 189 5.34 -20.61 25.44
CA SER A 189 4.40 -20.71 24.31
C SER A 189 5.07 -20.28 23.00
N ALA A 190 5.14 -21.20 22.05
CA ALA A 190 5.74 -20.96 20.73
C ALA A 190 4.87 -20.13 19.77
N ASN A 191 3.61 -19.82 20.14
CA ASN A 191 2.64 -19.17 19.24
C ASN A 191 2.60 -17.65 19.35
N ASN A 192 3.53 -17.02 20.08
CA ASN A 192 3.54 -15.57 20.22
C ASN A 192 4.57 -14.94 19.28
N SER A 193 4.08 -14.21 18.27
CA SER A 193 4.93 -13.46 17.33
C SER A 193 5.14 -12.02 17.79
N ILE A 194 6.40 -11.60 17.81
CA ILE A 194 6.80 -10.19 17.94
C ILE A 194 7.33 -9.72 16.60
N GLY A 195 7.00 -8.49 16.21
CA GLY A 195 7.58 -7.87 15.02
C GLY A 195 7.41 -6.37 15.01
N ARG A 196 8.30 -5.70 14.27
CA ARG A 196 8.40 -4.23 14.21
C ARG A 196 7.10 -3.53 13.77
N VAL A 197 6.21 -4.21 13.04
CA VAL A 197 4.93 -3.66 12.56
C VAL A 197 3.73 -4.21 13.32
N GLN A 198 3.62 -5.54 13.46
CA GLN A 198 2.48 -6.18 14.13
C GLN A 198 2.37 -5.79 15.60
N THR A 199 3.50 -5.68 16.31
CA THR A 199 3.50 -5.45 17.76
C THR A 199 3.09 -4.02 18.12
N PRO A 200 3.61 -2.96 17.47
CA PRO A 200 3.08 -1.60 17.68
C PRO A 200 1.61 -1.47 17.28
N THR A 201 1.17 -2.14 16.22
CA THR A 201 -0.25 -2.14 15.80
C THR A 201 -1.14 -2.72 16.89
N LEU A 202 -0.78 -3.88 17.44
CA LEU A 202 -1.49 -4.49 18.56
C LEU A 202 -1.43 -3.58 19.81
N ALA A 203 -0.29 -2.95 20.07
CA ALA A 203 -0.14 -2.02 21.19
C ALA A 203 -1.10 -0.82 21.10
N MET A 204 -1.32 -0.27 19.90
CA MET A 204 -2.32 0.80 19.67
C MET A 204 -3.74 0.34 20.00
N ILE A 205 -4.11 -0.88 19.62
CA ILE A 205 -5.43 -1.47 19.94
C ILE A 205 -5.56 -1.67 21.45
N CYS A 206 -4.56 -2.27 22.08
CA CYS A 206 -4.53 -2.47 23.53
C CYS A 206 -4.59 -1.15 24.31
N ALA A 207 -3.92 -0.11 23.84
CA ALA A 207 -3.97 1.22 24.44
C ALA A 207 -5.40 1.79 24.39
N ARG A 208 -6.05 1.77 23.21
CA ARG A 208 -7.44 2.21 23.06
C ARG A 208 -8.42 1.38 23.90
N PHE A 209 -8.21 0.07 24.00
CA PHE A 209 -9.01 -0.80 24.86
C PHE A 209 -8.90 -0.39 26.34
N LYS A 210 -7.68 -0.13 26.83
CA LYS A 210 -7.45 0.35 28.21
C LYS A 210 -8.06 1.73 28.45
N GLU A 211 -7.90 2.66 27.51
CA GLU A 211 -8.54 3.98 27.55
C GLU A 211 -10.06 3.84 27.72
N ASN A 212 -10.70 2.99 26.92
CA ASN A 212 -12.13 2.75 27.01
C ASN A 212 -12.54 2.07 28.32
N ARG A 213 -11.78 1.06 28.78
CA ARG A 213 -12.09 0.32 30.01
C ARG A 213 -11.95 1.19 31.27
N ASN A 214 -10.99 2.11 31.26
CA ASN A 214 -10.72 3.04 32.34
C ASN A 214 -11.54 4.33 32.25
N PHE A 215 -12.33 4.50 31.18
CA PHE A 215 -13.21 5.65 31.03
C PHE A 215 -14.34 5.58 32.06
N VAL A 216 -14.39 6.58 32.94
CA VAL A 216 -15.48 6.77 33.89
C VAL A 216 -16.39 7.86 33.34
N SER A 217 -17.60 7.46 32.90
CA SER A 217 -18.59 8.40 32.40
C SER A 217 -19.08 9.30 33.53
N THR A 218 -18.92 10.61 33.35
CA THR A 218 -19.42 11.64 34.28
C THR A 218 -20.55 12.41 33.62
N PRO A 219 -21.73 12.51 34.26
CA PRO A 219 -22.81 13.31 33.71
C PRO A 219 -22.45 14.79 33.73
N TYR A 220 -22.85 15.50 32.69
CA TYR A 220 -22.82 16.95 32.60
C TYR A 220 -24.09 17.44 31.92
N TRP A 221 -24.42 18.70 32.15
CA TRP A 221 -25.60 19.36 31.58
C TRP A 221 -25.15 20.60 30.80
N GLN A 222 -25.79 20.86 29.66
CA GLN A 222 -25.55 22.06 28.87
C GLN A 222 -26.90 22.72 28.58
N LEU A 223 -26.98 24.03 28.80
CA LEU A 223 -28.22 24.76 28.60
C LEU A 223 -28.40 25.06 27.12
N HIS A 224 -29.52 24.64 26.56
CA HIS A 224 -29.90 24.92 25.19
C HIS A 224 -31.19 25.74 25.20
N ILE A 225 -31.25 26.80 24.40
CA ILE A 225 -32.49 27.56 24.18
C ILE A 225 -32.80 27.60 22.68
N THR A 226 -34.07 27.42 22.34
CA THR A 226 -34.53 27.59 20.95
C THR A 226 -35.37 28.85 20.86
N LEU A 227 -34.91 29.81 20.06
CA LEU A 227 -35.66 31.01 19.75
C LEU A 227 -36.51 30.77 18.51
N LYS A 228 -37.77 31.22 18.55
CA LYS A 228 -38.70 31.18 17.42
C LYS A 228 -39.12 32.60 17.03
N GLN A 229 -39.08 32.89 15.74
CA GLN A 229 -39.59 34.14 15.17
C GLN A 229 -40.29 33.82 13.85
N GLY A 230 -41.62 33.85 13.85
CA GLY A 230 -42.42 33.31 12.73
C GLY A 230 -42.15 31.81 12.54
N GLU A 231 -41.91 31.39 11.29
CA GLU A 231 -41.53 30.01 10.93
C GLU A 231 -40.05 29.68 11.23
N ALA A 232 -39.21 30.69 11.51
CA ALA A 232 -37.80 30.48 11.76
C ALA A 232 -37.54 30.04 13.21
N HIS A 233 -36.66 29.06 13.39
CA HIS A 233 -36.14 28.64 14.68
C HIS A 233 -34.62 28.63 14.68
N ARG A 234 -34.00 28.96 15.83
CA ARG A 234 -32.54 28.91 16.02
C ARG A 234 -32.21 28.36 17.40
N LEU A 235 -31.30 27.38 17.44
CA LEU A 235 -30.75 26.81 18.68
C LEU A 235 -29.54 27.62 19.13
N PHE A 236 -29.52 28.02 20.39
CA PHE A 236 -28.38 28.61 21.07
C PHE A 236 -27.95 27.68 22.20
N ILE A 237 -26.64 27.46 22.26
CA ILE A 237 -26.02 26.53 23.20
C ILE A 237 -25.16 27.35 24.16
N HIS A 238 -25.36 27.17 25.46
CA HIS A 238 -24.54 27.79 26.48
C HIS A 238 -23.10 27.24 26.37
N PRO A 239 -22.07 28.11 26.34
CA PRO A 239 -20.69 27.68 26.08
C PRO A 239 -20.12 26.78 27.19
N GLU A 240 -20.62 26.94 28.42
CA GLU A 240 -20.17 26.16 29.57
C GLU A 240 -21.04 24.93 29.83
N HIS A 241 -20.40 23.90 30.38
CA HIS A 241 -21.05 22.69 30.88
C HIS A 241 -21.18 22.76 32.41
N PHE A 242 -22.31 22.31 32.92
CA PHE A 242 -22.60 22.19 34.34
C PHE A 242 -22.34 20.76 34.80
N GLY A 243 -21.51 20.56 35.83
CA GLY A 243 -21.27 19.24 36.42
C GLY A 243 -22.32 18.81 37.45
N ASP A 244 -23.22 19.72 37.84
CA ASP A 244 -24.32 19.45 38.76
C ASP A 244 -25.66 19.78 38.09
N LYS A 245 -26.61 18.85 38.20
CA LYS A 245 -27.94 18.98 37.60
C LYS A 245 -28.72 20.13 38.20
N LYS A 246 -28.65 20.29 39.53
CA LYS A 246 -29.45 21.30 40.24
C LYS A 246 -28.99 22.71 39.89
N ALA A 247 -27.68 22.92 39.74
CA ALA A 247 -27.12 24.17 39.23
C ALA A 247 -27.60 24.46 37.80
N ALA A 248 -27.60 23.47 36.92
CA ALA A 248 -28.10 23.61 35.55
C ALA A 248 -29.60 23.95 35.51
N GLU A 249 -30.43 23.25 36.30
CA GLU A 249 -31.87 23.50 36.43
C GLU A 249 -32.15 24.90 37.00
N THR A 250 -31.35 25.34 37.99
CA THR A 250 -31.45 26.68 38.57
C THR A 250 -31.11 27.77 37.55
N ALA A 251 -30.05 27.58 36.76
CA ALA A 251 -29.67 28.49 35.70
C ALA A 251 -30.72 28.54 34.60
N TYR A 252 -31.26 27.37 34.21
CA TYR A 252 -32.32 27.26 33.21
C TYR A 252 -33.62 27.92 33.68
N GLY A 253 -33.98 27.76 34.95
CA GLY A 253 -35.18 28.37 35.54
C GLY A 253 -35.18 29.90 35.55
N ARG A 254 -34.03 30.55 35.33
CA ARG A 254 -33.95 32.01 35.11
C ARG A 254 -34.47 32.43 33.75
N ILE A 255 -34.60 31.49 32.82
CA ILE A 255 -35.12 31.70 31.46
C ILE A 255 -36.61 31.39 31.51
N ILE A 256 -37.43 32.44 31.52
CA ILE A 256 -38.88 32.34 31.68
C ILE A 256 -39.60 32.60 30.35
N PRO A 257 -40.84 32.11 30.17
CA PRO A 257 -41.67 32.51 29.04
C PRO A 257 -41.76 34.04 28.94
N GLY A 258 -41.42 34.61 27.78
CA GLY A 258 -41.37 36.05 27.57
C GLY A 258 -40.01 36.71 27.81
N SER A 259 -38.97 35.95 28.23
CA SER A 259 -37.59 36.46 28.23
C SER A 259 -37.17 36.94 26.83
N ALA A 260 -36.62 38.15 26.76
CA ALA A 260 -36.01 38.68 25.54
C ALA A 260 -34.51 38.34 25.51
N VAL A 261 -33.99 38.06 24.32
CA VAL A 261 -32.58 37.84 24.08
C VAL A 261 -32.02 38.96 23.20
N THR A 262 -30.76 39.33 23.44
CA THR A 262 -30.03 40.26 22.58
C THR A 262 -28.93 39.50 21.86
N ILE A 263 -28.93 39.56 20.52
CA ILE A 263 -27.84 38.99 19.72
C ILE A 263 -26.63 39.92 19.84
N THR A 264 -25.61 39.46 20.56
CA THR A 264 -24.40 40.25 20.81
C THR A 264 -23.37 40.16 19.68
N LYS A 265 -23.43 39.09 18.86
CA LYS A 265 -22.46 38.84 17.80
C LYS A 265 -23.08 38.01 16.67
N VAL A 266 -22.77 38.38 15.42
CA VAL A 266 -23.06 37.60 14.21
C VAL A 266 -21.80 37.59 13.36
N GLU A 267 -21.29 36.39 13.06
CA GLU A 267 -20.17 36.22 12.14
C GLU A 267 -20.63 35.45 10.90
N ARG A 268 -20.21 35.94 9.73
CA ARG A 268 -20.38 35.26 8.45
C ARG A 268 -19.01 35.20 7.78
N GLY A 269 -18.60 34.00 7.44
CA GLY A 269 -17.35 33.75 6.72
C GLY A 269 -17.62 32.89 5.50
N THR A 270 -16.88 33.15 4.42
CA THR A 270 -16.79 32.23 3.29
C THR A 270 -15.56 31.36 3.54
N VAL A 271 -15.73 30.04 3.58
CA VAL A 271 -14.62 29.09 3.73
C VAL A 271 -14.42 28.38 2.41
N PHE A 272 -13.20 28.43 1.88
CA PHE A 272 -12.83 27.65 0.70
C PHE A 272 -12.36 26.27 1.13
N GLN A 273 -13.12 25.23 0.78
CA GLN A 273 -12.73 23.85 1.01
C GLN A 273 -11.96 23.33 -0.21
N GLN A 274 -10.67 23.05 -0.04
CA GLN A 274 -9.88 22.46 -1.10
C GLN A 274 -10.30 21.02 -1.38
N ALA A 275 -10.30 20.63 -2.66
CA ALA A 275 -10.48 19.24 -3.07
C ALA A 275 -9.43 18.32 -2.40
N PRO A 276 -9.81 17.09 -2.01
CA PRO A 276 -8.86 16.12 -1.48
C PRO A 276 -7.81 15.76 -2.54
N LEU A 277 -6.64 15.29 -2.08
CA LEU A 277 -5.64 14.70 -2.98
C LEU A 277 -6.17 13.37 -3.56
N LEU A 278 -5.56 12.91 -4.65
CA LEU A 278 -5.80 11.60 -5.24
C LEU A 278 -5.58 10.44 -4.24
N TYR A 279 -6.09 9.26 -4.56
CA TYR A 279 -5.96 8.09 -3.70
C TYR A 279 -4.54 7.50 -3.71
N ASP A 280 -3.99 7.32 -2.52
CA ASP A 280 -3.02 6.25 -2.24
C ASP A 280 -3.79 4.99 -1.78
N LEU A 281 -3.09 3.86 -1.61
CA LEU A 281 -3.76 2.62 -1.17
C LEU A 281 -4.44 2.78 0.20
N THR A 282 -3.86 3.54 1.13
CA THR A 282 -4.36 3.66 2.51
C THR A 282 -5.65 4.47 2.57
N SER A 283 -5.70 5.60 1.86
CA SER A 283 -6.89 6.45 1.74
C SER A 283 -8.00 5.73 0.99
N LEU A 284 -7.68 4.99 -0.08
CA LEU A 284 -8.65 4.15 -0.78
C LEU A 284 -9.24 3.09 0.15
N GLN A 285 -8.40 2.37 0.90
CA GLN A 285 -8.85 1.36 1.87
C GLN A 285 -9.74 1.96 2.97
N LYS A 286 -9.43 3.17 3.45
CA LYS A 286 -10.25 3.87 4.45
C LYS A 286 -11.62 4.22 3.88
N ASP A 287 -11.68 4.85 2.72
CA ASP A 287 -12.95 5.27 2.11
C ASP A 287 -13.81 4.06 1.73
N CYS A 288 -13.21 3.01 1.15
CA CYS A 288 -13.92 1.77 0.85
C CYS A 288 -14.42 1.06 2.12
N ASN A 289 -13.71 1.16 3.24
CA ASN A 289 -14.20 0.61 4.50
C ASN A 289 -15.38 1.42 5.04
N ILE A 290 -15.29 2.76 5.03
CA ILE A 290 -16.33 3.66 5.55
C ILE A 290 -17.62 3.57 4.71
N HIS A 291 -17.50 3.54 3.39
CA HIS A 291 -18.64 3.65 2.47
C HIS A 291 -19.18 2.33 1.95
N HIS A 292 -18.39 1.25 2.03
CA HIS A 292 -18.72 -0.04 1.40
C HIS A 292 -18.41 -1.26 2.26
N ASP A 293 -18.02 -1.09 3.54
CA ASP A 293 -17.66 -2.18 4.47
C ASP A 293 -16.59 -3.14 3.92
N LEU A 294 -15.78 -2.68 2.96
CA LEU A 294 -14.72 -3.50 2.40
C LEU A 294 -13.54 -3.55 3.36
N THR A 295 -12.99 -4.75 3.56
CA THR A 295 -11.73 -4.91 4.29
C THR A 295 -10.57 -4.34 3.47
N ALA A 296 -9.46 -4.04 4.15
CA ALA A 296 -8.24 -3.58 3.48
C ALA A 296 -7.74 -4.58 2.42
N ASP A 297 -7.79 -5.88 2.73
CA ASP A 297 -7.40 -6.96 1.81
C ASP A 297 -8.35 -7.07 0.61
N LYS A 298 -9.67 -7.01 0.85
CA LYS A 298 -10.66 -7.07 -0.24
C LYS A 298 -10.53 -5.88 -1.18
N THR A 299 -10.32 -4.68 -0.64
CA THR A 299 -10.08 -3.47 -1.43
C THR A 299 -8.83 -3.61 -2.30
N LEU A 300 -7.72 -4.09 -1.73
CA LEU A 300 -6.48 -4.32 -2.48
C LEU A 300 -6.68 -5.36 -3.59
N SER A 301 -7.37 -6.47 -3.31
CA SER A 301 -7.67 -7.51 -4.29
C SER A 301 -8.46 -6.97 -5.50
N ILE A 302 -9.48 -6.15 -5.24
CA ILE A 302 -10.27 -5.50 -6.30
C ILE A 302 -9.42 -4.52 -7.10
N ALA A 303 -8.68 -3.63 -6.43
CA ALA A 303 -7.82 -2.65 -7.08
C ALA A 303 -6.73 -3.32 -7.93
N GLN A 304 -6.16 -4.42 -7.45
CA GLN A 304 -5.21 -5.24 -8.19
C GLN A 304 -5.83 -5.82 -9.47
N SER A 305 -7.07 -6.31 -9.40
CA SER A 305 -7.79 -6.81 -10.58
C SER A 305 -8.06 -5.70 -11.59
N LEU A 306 -8.45 -4.51 -11.14
CA LEU A 306 -8.67 -3.36 -12.02
C LEU A 306 -7.38 -2.92 -12.71
N TYR A 307 -6.26 -2.91 -12.00
CA TYR A 307 -4.94 -2.60 -12.56
C TYR A 307 -4.53 -3.59 -13.65
N GLU A 308 -4.69 -4.88 -13.40
CA GLU A 308 -4.38 -5.94 -14.38
C GLU A 308 -5.30 -5.88 -15.61
N LYS A 309 -6.53 -5.38 -15.43
CA LYS A 309 -7.46 -5.06 -16.52
C LYS A 309 -7.20 -3.70 -17.19
N LYS A 310 -6.14 -2.99 -16.80
CA LYS A 310 -5.74 -1.68 -17.33
C LYS A 310 -6.78 -0.57 -17.10
N LEU A 311 -7.58 -0.68 -16.04
CA LEU A 311 -8.63 0.29 -15.69
C LEU A 311 -8.16 1.37 -14.70
N VAL A 312 -7.11 1.07 -13.93
CA VAL A 312 -6.50 2.00 -12.96
C VAL A 312 -4.99 1.92 -13.06
N SER A 313 -4.30 2.93 -12.54
CA SER A 313 -2.85 2.92 -12.35
C SER A 313 -2.44 2.02 -11.17
N TYR A 314 -1.12 1.86 -10.96
CA TYR A 314 -0.57 0.97 -9.95
C TYR A 314 -1.19 1.16 -8.54
N PRO A 315 -1.91 0.16 -8.00
CA PRO A 315 -2.78 0.36 -6.84
C PRO A 315 -2.06 0.25 -5.49
N ARG A 316 -0.77 -0.11 -5.48
CA ARG A 316 0.05 -0.22 -4.25
C ARG A 316 0.91 1.03 -4.02
N THR A 317 0.62 2.12 -4.73
CA THR A 317 1.31 3.39 -4.53
C THR A 317 1.00 3.98 -3.16
N GLY A 318 2.03 4.57 -2.54
CA GLY A 318 1.90 5.43 -1.37
C GLY A 318 1.82 6.92 -1.74
N SER A 319 1.95 7.27 -3.02
CA SER A 319 1.85 8.66 -3.48
C SER A 319 0.40 9.04 -3.76
N ARG A 320 0.07 10.30 -3.47
CA ARG A 320 -1.21 10.95 -3.76
C ARG A 320 -1.07 12.01 -4.86
N TYR A 321 0.05 11.95 -5.59
CA TYR A 321 0.43 12.86 -6.66
C TYR A 321 0.58 12.11 -7.98
N ILE A 322 0.44 12.87 -9.06
CA ILE A 322 0.73 12.44 -10.43
C ILE A 322 1.74 13.40 -11.07
N PRO A 323 2.58 12.93 -11.98
CA PRO A 323 3.46 13.82 -12.75
C PRO A 323 2.68 14.68 -13.76
N GLU A 324 3.34 15.71 -14.26
CA GLU A 324 2.76 16.64 -15.25
C GLU A 324 2.35 15.95 -16.56
N ASP A 325 3.10 14.95 -17.02
CA ASP A 325 2.77 14.21 -18.25
C ASP A 325 1.52 13.35 -18.10
N ILE A 326 1.23 12.85 -16.90
CA ILE A 326 -0.05 12.19 -16.59
C ILE A 326 -1.19 13.20 -16.53
N MET A 327 -0.97 14.37 -15.91
CA MET A 327 -1.98 15.42 -15.84
C MET A 327 -2.44 15.88 -17.23
N ALA A 328 -1.53 15.97 -18.19
CA ALA A 328 -1.84 16.31 -19.58
C ALA A 328 -2.88 15.37 -20.23
N ASN A 329 -2.99 14.12 -19.75
CA ASN A 329 -3.94 13.13 -20.25
C ASN A 329 -5.27 13.10 -19.48
N ILE A 330 -5.37 13.77 -18.33
CA ILE A 330 -6.56 13.75 -17.46
C ILE A 330 -7.81 14.34 -18.13
N PRO A 331 -7.77 15.48 -18.86
CA PRO A 331 -8.96 16.01 -19.53
C PRO A 331 -9.65 14.97 -20.43
N ALA A 332 -8.89 14.28 -21.28
CA ALA A 332 -9.41 13.27 -22.19
C ALA A 332 -9.98 12.03 -21.45
N LEU A 333 -9.44 11.69 -20.28
CA LEU A 333 -9.99 10.63 -19.43
C LEU A 333 -11.31 11.06 -18.78
N LEU A 334 -11.38 12.29 -18.29
CA LEU A 334 -12.59 12.85 -17.69
C LEU A 334 -13.73 12.95 -18.71
N GLU A 335 -13.45 13.36 -19.95
CA GLU A 335 -14.44 13.36 -21.06
C GLU A 335 -15.08 11.98 -21.25
N LYS A 336 -14.27 10.91 -21.21
CA LYS A 336 -14.77 9.52 -21.30
C LYS A 336 -15.61 9.13 -20.09
N ILE A 337 -15.20 9.56 -18.89
CA ILE A 337 -15.93 9.26 -17.64
C ILE A 337 -17.31 9.94 -17.66
N ILE A 338 -17.39 11.23 -17.99
CA ILE A 338 -18.66 11.97 -17.98
C ILE A 338 -19.61 11.54 -19.12
N ALA A 339 -19.11 10.88 -20.15
CA ALA A 339 -19.95 10.25 -21.18
C ALA A 339 -20.74 9.04 -20.63
N MET A 340 -20.27 8.41 -19.55
CA MET A 340 -20.95 7.28 -18.91
C MET A 340 -22.26 7.73 -18.24
N PRO A 341 -23.36 6.96 -18.35
CA PRO A 341 -24.67 7.36 -17.82
C PRO A 341 -24.67 7.77 -16.34
N LEU A 342 -23.88 7.08 -15.50
CA LEU A 342 -23.78 7.39 -14.07
C LEU A 342 -23.15 8.76 -13.76
N PHE A 343 -22.31 9.29 -14.65
CA PHE A 343 -21.52 10.49 -14.38
C PHE A 343 -21.92 11.70 -15.24
N ARG A 344 -22.90 11.53 -16.13
CA ARG A 344 -23.32 12.56 -17.10
C ARG A 344 -23.74 13.88 -16.47
N GLU A 345 -24.46 13.83 -15.34
CA GLU A 345 -24.92 15.05 -14.66
C GLU A 345 -23.74 15.88 -14.12
N TYR A 346 -22.68 15.24 -13.62
CA TYR A 346 -21.49 15.95 -13.15
C TYR A 346 -20.75 16.65 -14.29
N GLY A 347 -20.77 16.05 -15.50
CA GLY A 347 -20.15 16.64 -16.69
C GLY A 347 -20.71 18.02 -17.07
N ARG A 348 -21.97 18.34 -16.71
CA ARG A 348 -22.57 19.65 -16.97
C ARG A 348 -21.94 20.79 -16.17
N THR A 349 -21.30 20.47 -15.05
CA THR A 349 -20.69 21.42 -14.12
C THR A 349 -19.15 21.44 -14.19
N PHE A 350 -18.54 20.59 -15.02
CA PHE A 350 -17.09 20.47 -15.10
C PHE A 350 -16.49 21.59 -15.96
N ASP A 351 -15.55 22.34 -15.38
CA ASP A 351 -14.72 23.29 -16.12
C ASP A 351 -13.37 22.65 -16.45
N PHE A 352 -13.20 22.23 -17.70
CA PHE A 352 -11.95 21.64 -18.20
C PHE A 352 -10.82 22.66 -18.37
N SER A 353 -11.12 23.96 -18.40
CA SER A 353 -10.11 25.02 -18.56
C SER A 353 -9.34 25.32 -17.27
N ALA A 354 -9.89 24.91 -16.12
CA ALA A 354 -9.34 25.21 -14.80
C ALA A 354 -9.30 23.98 -13.87
N LEU A 355 -8.78 22.85 -14.37
CA LEU A 355 -8.62 21.65 -13.55
C LEU A 355 -7.64 21.90 -12.39
N ASN A 356 -8.02 21.42 -11.20
CA ASN A 356 -7.20 21.56 -9.99
C ASN A 356 -5.92 20.72 -10.10
N THR A 357 -4.76 21.38 -10.02
CA THR A 357 -3.43 20.76 -10.13
C THR A 357 -2.76 20.48 -8.78
N ARG A 358 -3.50 20.53 -7.67
CA ARG A 358 -2.96 20.29 -6.31
C ARG A 358 -2.25 18.93 -6.18
N SER A 359 -2.71 17.92 -6.91
CA SER A 359 -2.12 16.59 -6.95
C SER A 359 -1.05 16.43 -8.03
N VAL A 360 -0.54 17.51 -8.65
CA VAL A 360 0.50 17.44 -9.67
C VAL A 360 1.84 17.82 -9.07
N ASP A 361 2.75 16.85 -8.91
CA ASP A 361 4.11 17.06 -8.41
C ASP A 361 5.02 15.93 -8.87
N THR A 362 5.87 16.18 -9.87
CA THR A 362 6.77 15.16 -10.46
C THR A 362 7.84 14.65 -9.47
N ARG A 363 8.02 15.32 -8.32
CA ARG A 363 9.02 14.95 -7.30
C ARG A 363 8.47 14.10 -6.16
N LYS A 364 7.15 13.86 -6.12
CA LYS A 364 6.44 13.11 -5.07
C LYS A 364 5.64 11.96 -5.65
#